data_AF-A0A377BY30-F1
#
_entry.id   AF-A0A377BY30-F1
#
_cell.length_a   1.000
_cell.length_b   1.000
_cell.length_c   1.000
_cell.angle_alpha   90.00
_cell.angle_beta   90.00
_cell.angle_gamma   90.00
#
_symmetry.space_group_name_H-M   'P 1'
#
loop_
_entity.id
_entity.type
_entity.pdbx_description
1 polymer ?
#
loop_
_entity_poly.entity_id
_entity_poly.type
_entity_poly.pdbx_seq_one_letter_code
_entity_poly.pdbx_strand_id
1 'polypeptide(L)' 'MLSFQGGIRVPSYTASKSGVMGVTRLMANEWAKHNINVNAIAPGYMATNNTQQLRADEQRSAEILDRISSWSLGTAE' A
#
# COMPACT_ATOMS: atom_id res chain seq x y z
N MET A 1 -1.92 0.74 2.37
CA MET A 1 -3.30 0.31 2.69
C MET A 1 -3.48 -1.21 2.77
N LEU A 2 -3.09 -1.99 1.75
CA LEU A 2 -3.45 -3.43 1.69
C LEU A 2 -2.69 -4.37 2.64
N SER A 3 -1.58 -3.93 3.20
CA SER A 3 -0.89 -4.64 4.29
C SER A 3 -1.66 -4.59 5.62
N PHE A 4 -2.64 -3.69 5.74
CA PHE A 4 -3.41 -3.44 6.97
C PHE A 4 -4.93 -3.62 6.76
N GLN A 5 -5.42 -3.36 5.54
CA GLN A 5 -6.83 -3.44 5.18
C GLN A 5 -7.02 -4.41 4.00
N GLY A 6 -8.01 -5.30 4.10
CA GLY A 6 -8.33 -6.24 3.03
C GLY A 6 -8.89 -5.54 1.78
N GLY A 7 -8.31 -5.81 0.61
CA GLY A 7 -8.83 -5.32 -0.66
C GLY A 7 -9.89 -6.25 -1.23
N ILE A 8 -11.04 -5.70 -1.65
CA ILE A 8 -12.11 -6.48 -2.29
C ILE A 8 -11.63 -6.91 -3.69
N ARG A 9 -11.90 -8.16 -4.08
CA ARG A 9 -11.54 -8.77 -5.39
C ARG A 9 -10.03 -8.95 -5.66
N VAL A 10 -9.17 -8.73 -4.65
CA VAL A 10 -7.72 -8.86 -4.79
C VAL A 10 -7.10 -9.74 -3.68
N PRO A 11 -7.55 -11.00 -3.51
CA PRO A 11 -7.15 -11.85 -2.39
C PRO A 11 -5.64 -12.14 -2.37
N SER A 12 -5.05 -12.48 -3.53
CA SER A 12 -3.62 -12.76 -3.65
C SER A 12 -2.75 -11.53 -3.40
N TYR A 13 -3.18 -10.35 -3.87
CA TYR A 13 -2.47 -9.10 -3.64
C TYR A 13 -2.57 -8.64 -2.17
N THR A 14 -3.72 -8.85 -1.53
CA THR A 14 -3.88 -8.62 -0.09
C THR A 14 -2.97 -9.56 0.71
N ALA A 15 -2.98 -10.85 0.40
CA ALA A 15 -2.12 -11.84 1.05
C ALA A 15 -0.63 -11.49 0.90
N SER A 16 -0.19 -11.13 -0.32
CA SER A 16 1.20 -10.79 -0.56
C SER A 16 1.63 -9.49 0.16
N LYS A 17 0.79 -8.45 0.19
CA LYS A 17 1.11 -7.19 0.89
C LYS A 17 1.10 -7.32 2.41
N SER A 18 0.22 -8.15 2.98
CA SER A 18 0.28 -8.53 4.39
C SER A 18 1.53 -9.38 4.67
N GLY A 19 1.87 -10.29 3.77
CA GLY A 19 3.09 -11.10 3.83
C GLY A 19 4.37 -10.24 3.85
N VAL A 20 4.48 -9.24 2.96
CA VAL A 20 5.59 -8.28 2.93
C VAL A 20 5.80 -7.62 4.29
N MET A 21 4.71 -7.23 4.96
CA MET A 21 4.79 -6.63 6.30
C MET A 21 5.32 -7.62 7.34
N GLY A 22 4.95 -8.90 7.25
CA GLY A 22 5.46 -9.97 8.13
C GLY A 22 6.95 -10.24 7.89
N VAL A 23 7.36 -10.47 6.64
CA VAL A 23 8.76 -10.79 6.31
C VAL A 23 9.71 -9.63 6.59
N THR A 24 9.25 -8.38 6.48
CA THR A 24 10.04 -7.19 6.87
C THR A 24 10.48 -7.28 8.34
N ARG A 25 9.57 -7.68 9.24
CA ARG A 25 9.88 -7.85 10.68
C ARG A 25 10.84 -9.01 10.91
N LEU A 26 10.62 -10.15 10.24
CA LEU A 26 11.50 -11.31 10.34
C LEU A 26 12.93 -10.98 9.90
N MET A 27 13.07 -10.36 8.72
CA MET A 27 14.38 -9.97 8.19
C MET A 27 15.07 -8.93 9.07
N ALA A 28 14.32 -7.95 9.62
CA ALA A 28 14.88 -7.01 10.57
C ALA A 28 15.46 -7.71 11.81
N ASN A 29 14.73 -8.69 12.38
CA ASN A 29 15.22 -9.47 13.53
C ASN A 29 16.46 -10.30 13.20
N GLU A 30 16.47 -11.00 12.06
CA GLU A 30 17.57 -11.90 11.70
C GLU A 30 18.84 -11.16 11.26
N TRP A 31 18.69 -10.02 10.59
CA TRP A 31 19.81 -9.31 9.97
C TRP A 31 20.30 -8.11 10.77
N ALA A 32 19.64 -7.73 11.86
CA ALA A 32 20.14 -6.70 12.78
C ALA A 32 21.56 -6.98 13.28
N LYS A 33 21.91 -8.26 13.53
CA LYS A 33 23.28 -8.68 13.93
C LYS A 33 24.35 -8.38 12.88
N HIS A 34 23.94 -8.13 11.64
CA HIS A 34 24.81 -7.74 10.53
C HIS A 34 24.78 -6.23 10.28
N ASN A 35 24.18 -5.45 11.18
CA ASN A 35 23.99 -4.00 11.03
C ASN A 35 23.21 -3.63 9.76
N ILE A 36 22.20 -4.44 9.40
CA ILE A 36 21.32 -4.22 8.24
C ILE A 36 19.93 -3.80 8.74
N ASN A 37 19.43 -2.67 8.24
CA ASN A 37 18.06 -2.23 8.48
C ASN A 37 17.13 -2.72 7.37
N VAL A 38 16.01 -3.35 7.74
CA VAL A 38 14.97 -3.77 6.80
C VAL A 38 13.67 -3.09 7.18
N ASN A 39 13.17 -2.23 6.29
CA ASN A 39 11.93 -1.47 6.46
C ASN A 39 11.09 -1.56 5.19
N ALA A 40 9.80 -1.24 5.32
CA ALA A 40 8.88 -1.18 4.19
C ALA A 40 8.04 0.10 4.25
N ILE A 41 7.80 0.68 3.08
CA ILE A 41 6.85 1.79 2.91
C ILE A 41 5.54 1.19 2.39
N ALA A 42 4.42 1.62 2.97
CA ALA A 42 3.09 1.19 2.58
C ALA A 42 2.31 2.36 1.96
N PRO A 43 2.45 2.63 0.65
CA PRO A 43 1.74 3.73 0.01
C PRO A 43 0.22 3.67 0.20
N GLY A 44 -0.39 4.86 0.22
CA GLY A 44 -1.82 5.05 0.11
C GLY A 44 -2.29 4.86 -1.34
N TYR A 45 -3.36 5.56 -1.71
CA TYR A 45 -3.74 5.66 -3.12
C TYR A 45 -2.81 6.62 -3.85
N MET A 46 -2.16 6.13 -4.90
CA MET A 46 -1.16 6.88 -5.68
C MET A 46 -1.66 7.10 -7.10
N ALA A 47 -1.33 8.23 -7.73
CA ALA A 47 -1.69 8.54 -9.11
C ALA A 47 -0.77 7.81 -10.12
N THR A 48 -0.94 6.49 -10.25
CA THR A 48 -0.14 5.63 -11.14
C THR A 48 -1.02 4.74 -12.03
N ASN A 49 -0.41 3.89 -12.85
CA ASN A 49 -1.13 2.94 -13.71
C ASN A 49 -2.03 1.98 -12.90
N ASN A 50 -1.59 1.56 -11.71
CA ASN A 50 -2.34 0.65 -10.85
C ASN A 50 -3.70 1.21 -10.40
N THR A 51 -3.87 2.53 -10.39
CA THR A 51 -5.12 3.21 -10.02
C THR A 51 -5.79 3.87 -11.21
N GLN A 52 -5.31 3.69 -12.45
CA GLN A 52 -5.85 4.38 -13.62
C GLN A 52 -7.35 4.08 -13.83
N GLN A 53 -7.74 2.80 -13.78
CA GLN A 53 -9.16 2.41 -13.90
C GLN A 53 -10.03 2.98 -12.78
N LEU A 54 -9.47 3.05 -11.57
CA LEU A 54 -10.16 3.61 -10.40
C LEU A 54 -10.35 5.12 -10.49
N ARG A 55 -9.37 5.83 -11.06
CA ARG A 55 -9.42 7.27 -11.31
C ARG A 55 -10.33 7.64 -12.49
N ALA A 56 -10.51 6.72 -13.43
CA ALA A 56 -11.43 6.90 -14.56
C ALA A 56 -12.91 6.72 -14.17
N ASP A 57 -13.18 6.07 -13.04
CA ASP A 57 -14.51 5.99 -12.42
C ASP A 57 -14.69 7.20 -11.49
N GLU A 58 -15.41 8.21 -11.97
CA GLU A 58 -15.60 9.48 -11.25
C GLU A 58 -16.23 9.29 -9.87
N GLN A 59 -17.21 8.39 -9.75
CA GLN A 59 -17.90 8.12 -8.49
C GLN A 59 -16.92 7.51 -7.48
N ARG A 60 -16.21 6.43 -7.86
CA ARG A 60 -15.26 5.79 -6.95
C ARG A 60 -14.07 6.67 -6.63
N SER A 61 -13.61 7.46 -7.59
CA SER A 61 -12.53 8.43 -7.38
C SER A 61 -12.93 9.46 -6.32
N ALA A 62 -14.15 10.02 -6.41
CA ALA A 62 -14.68 10.95 -5.41
C ALA A 62 -14.80 10.31 -4.02
N GLU A 63 -15.39 9.11 -3.92
CA GLU A 63 -15.54 8.37 -2.65
C GLU A 63 -14.18 8.08 -1.96
N ILE A 64 -13.13 7.82 -2.75
CA ILE A 64 -11.79 7.59 -2.23
C ILE A 64 -11.15 8.89 -1.76
N LEU A 65 -11.26 9.95 -2.56
CA LEU A 65 -10.69 11.26 -2.22
C LEU A 65 -11.28 11.82 -0.92
N ASP A 66 -12.59 11.63 -0.70
CA ASP A 66 -13.27 12.07 0.52
C ASP A 66 -12.73 11.36 1.78
N ARG A 67 -12.23 10.13 1.62
CA ARG A 67 -11.62 9.34 2.70
C ARG A 67 -10.12 9.63 2.90
N ILE A 68 -9.51 10.41 2.02
CA ILE A 68 -8.09 10.78 2.13
C ILE A 68 -8.02 12.15 2.80
N SER A 69 -7.36 12.23 3.96
CA SER A 69 -7.27 13.46 4.74
C SER A 69 -6.49 14.60 4.06
N SER A 70 -5.68 14.32 3.04
CA SER A 70 -5.01 15.34 2.23
C SER A 70 -5.82 15.78 1.00
N TRP A 71 -7.02 15.22 0.81
CA TRP A 71 -7.90 15.43 -0.35
C TRP A 71 -7.20 15.27 -1.71
N SER A 72 -6.13 14.47 -1.75
CA SER A 72 -5.27 14.30 -2.93
C SER A 72 -4.67 12.90 -2.95
N LEU A 73 -4.43 12.39 -4.15
CA LEU A 73 -3.67 11.15 -4.33
C LEU A 73 -2.17 11.42 -4.19
N GLY A 74 -1.42 10.43 -3.74
CA GLY A 74 0.03 10.53 -3.65
C GLY A 74 0.72 10.51 -5.01
N THR A 75 1.89 11.15 -5.08
CA THR A 75 2.79 11.22 -6.24
C THR A 75 4.06 10.40 -5.98
N ALA A 76 4.88 10.22 -7.02
CA ALA A 76 6.17 9.55 -6.88
C ALA A 76 7.23 10.44 -6.20
N GLU A 77 7.09 11.75 -6.35
CA GLU A 77 7.80 12.80 -5.61
C GLU A 77 7.24 12.91 -4.19
#